data_AF-A0A4R7I456-F1
#
_entry.id   AF-A0A4R7I456-F1
#
_cell.length_a   1.000
_cell.length_b   1.000
_cell.length_c   1.000
_cell.angle_alpha   90.00
_cell.angle_beta   90.00
_cell.angle_gamma   90.00
#
_symmetry.space_group_name_H-M   'P 1'
#
loop_
_entity.id
_entity.type
_entity.pdbx_description
1 polymer ?
#
loop_
_entity_poly.entity_id
_entity_poly.type
_entity_poly.pdbx_seq_one_letter_code
_entity_poly.pdbx_strand_id
1 'polypeptide(L)'
;MNRLDWNALQVGDRVLVHDETDARAPLLPGRVTRVERASGSNDVAIRVPVKGGKSEIVLPPRLSVHLDDLDPIARCWRCEARVDGFVRPMTTK
;
A
#
# COMPACT_ATOMS: atom_id res chain seq x y z
N MET A 1 5.10 16.13 1.85
CA MET A 1 4.76 14.91 2.60
C MET A 1 3.25 14.65 2.45
N ASN A 2 2.84 13.89 1.43
CA ASN A 2 1.44 13.47 1.28
C ASN A 2 1.16 12.38 2.32
N ARG A 3 0.38 12.72 3.35
CA ARG A 3 -0.07 11.74 4.34
C ARG A 3 -1.24 10.95 3.75
N LEU A 4 -1.20 9.63 3.84
CA LEU A 4 -2.33 8.79 3.44
C LEU A 4 -3.57 9.17 4.26
N ASP A 5 -4.60 9.68 3.60
CA ASP A 5 -5.94 9.75 4.17
C ASP A 5 -6.66 8.42 3.92
N TRP A 6 -6.58 7.55 4.92
CA TRP A 6 -7.14 6.20 4.87
C TRP A 6 -8.64 6.17 4.51
N ASN A 7 -9.42 7.10 5.06
CA ASN A 7 -10.86 7.10 4.85
C ASN A 7 -11.25 7.66 3.48
N ALA A 8 -10.31 8.32 2.80
CA ALA A 8 -10.48 8.80 1.42
C ALA A 8 -10.15 7.72 0.37
N LEU A 9 -9.58 6.58 0.75
CA LEU A 9 -9.24 5.51 -0.20
C LEU A 9 -10.47 5.02 -0.97
N GLN A 10 -10.27 4.78 -2.26
CA GLN A 10 -11.27 4.31 -3.20
C GLN A 10 -10.81 3.02 -3.90
N VAL A 11 -11.78 2.23 -4.37
CA VAL A 11 -11.48 1.06 -5.20
C VAL A 11 -10.74 1.50 -6.45
N GLY A 12 -9.60 0.85 -6.72
CA GLY A 12 -8.71 1.17 -7.83
C GLY A 12 -7.50 2.02 -7.46
N ASP A 13 -7.50 2.64 -6.27
CA ASP A 13 -6.34 3.39 -5.77
C ASP A 13 -5.11 2.49 -5.68
N ARG A 14 -3.97 3.09 -6.00
CA ARG A 14 -2.66 2.45 -5.90
C ARG A 14 -2.04 2.81 -4.56
N VAL A 15 -1.51 1.79 -3.91
CA VAL A 15 -0.95 1.90 -2.57
C VAL A 15 0.30 1.04 -2.46
N LEU A 16 1.09 1.28 -1.43
CA LEU A 16 2.22 0.46 -1.03
C LEU A 16 1.91 -0.14 0.34
N VAL A 17 2.05 -1.46 0.48
CA VAL A 17 1.64 -2.20 1.67
C VAL A 17 2.85 -2.89 2.30
N HIS A 18 2.94 -2.88 3.62
CA HIS A 18 3.92 -3.70 4.34
C HIS A 18 3.56 -5.19 4.26
N ASP A 19 4.56 -6.01 3.98
CA ASP A 19 4.45 -7.45 4.24
C ASP A 19 4.37 -7.67 5.76
N GLU A 20 3.30 -8.31 6.22
CA GLU A 20 3.11 -8.59 7.66
C GLU A 20 4.01 -9.70 8.17
N THR A 21 4.48 -10.57 7.28
CA THR A 21 5.34 -11.71 7.61
C THR A 21 6.81 -11.32 7.69
N ASP A 22 7.20 -10.22 7.04
CA ASP A 22 8.57 -9.70 7.06
C ASP A 22 8.61 -8.17 7.05
N ALA A 23 8.85 -7.57 8.23
CA ALA A 23 8.95 -6.12 8.37
C ALA A 23 10.16 -5.49 7.65
N ARG A 24 11.15 -6.30 7.23
CA ARG A 24 12.31 -5.85 6.44
C ARG A 24 12.08 -6.00 4.93
N ALA A 25 11.00 -6.67 4.52
CA ALA A 25 10.67 -6.80 3.12
C ALA A 25 10.37 -5.42 2.50
N PRO A 26 10.69 -5.23 1.21
CA PRO A 26 10.25 -4.06 0.47
C PRO A 26 8.72 -3.90 0.53
N LEU A 27 8.24 -2.66 0.42
CA LEU A 27 6.81 -2.40 0.29
C LEU A 27 6.24 -3.10 -0.96
N LEU A 28 5.12 -3.79 -0.79
CA LEU A 28 4.42 -4.49 -1.85
C LEU A 28 3.47 -3.52 -2.57
N PRO A 29 3.54 -3.39 -3.90
CA PRO A 29 2.59 -2.58 -4.64
C PRO A 29 1.22 -3.24 -4.60
N GLY A 30 0.23 -2.48 -4.19
CA GLY A 30 -1.14 -2.94 -4.01
C GLY A 30 -2.14 -2.12 -4.81
N ARG A 31 -3.30 -2.74 -5.08
CA ARG A 31 -4.48 -2.03 -5.56
C ARG A 31 -5.66 -2.25 -4.64
N VAL A 32 -6.31 -1.18 -4.23
CA VAL A 32 -7.55 -1.26 -3.44
C VAL A 32 -8.61 -1.96 -4.27
N THR A 33 -9.20 -3.03 -3.73
CA THR A 33 -10.24 -3.83 -4.40
C THR A 33 -11.59 -3.71 -3.73
N ARG A 34 -11.61 -3.39 -2.44
CA ARG A 34 -12.85 -3.17 -1.67
C ARG A 34 -12.60 -2.12 -0.59
N VAL A 35 -13.62 -1.30 -0.35
CA VAL A 35 -13.70 -0.36 0.78
C VAL A 35 -15.04 -0.56 1.45
N GLU A 36 -15.03 -1.02 2.70
CA GLU A 36 -16.22 -1.09 3.53
C GLU A 36 -16.24 0.14 4.44
N ARG A 37 -17.29 0.96 4.31
CA ARG A 37 -17.38 2.21 5.07
C ARG A 37 -17.85 1.96 6.49
N ALA A 38 -17.17 2.56 7.45
CA ALA A 38 -17.57 2.57 8.85
C ALA A 38 -17.51 3.98 9.43
N SER A 39 -18.16 4.21 10.58
CA SER A 39 -18.25 5.54 11.21
C SER A 39 -16.91 6.11 11.69
N GLY A 40 -15.87 5.28 11.80
CA GLY A 40 -14.54 5.69 12.27
C GLY A 40 -13.44 5.41 11.24
N SER A 41 -13.20 4.14 10.94
CA SER A 41 -12.15 3.71 10.02
C SER A 41 -12.74 2.72 9.03
N ASN A 42 -12.60 3.00 7.74
CA ASN A 42 -13.00 2.04 6.70
C ASN A 42 -12.18 0.75 6.81
N ASP A 43 -12.77 -0.39 6.46
CA ASP A 43 -12.02 -1.60 6.18
C ASP A 43 -11.65 -1.62 4.70
N VAL A 44 -10.39 -1.92 4.40
CA VAL A 44 -9.85 -1.82 3.04
C VAL A 44 -9.20 -3.15 2.67
N ALA A 45 -9.64 -3.73 1.56
CA ALA A 45 -9.05 -4.93 1.00
C ALA A 45 -8.14 -4.57 -0.19
N ILE A 46 -6.89 -5.02 -0.14
CA ILE A 46 -5.88 -4.67 -1.13
C ILE A 46 -5.38 -5.94 -1.80
N ARG A 47 -5.35 -5.92 -3.14
CA ARG A 47 -4.69 -6.96 -3.92
C ARG A 47 -3.22 -6.65 -4.05
N VAL A 48 -2.36 -7.56 -3.61
CA VAL A 48 -0.89 -7.47 -3.72
C VAL A 48 -0.34 -8.65 -4.53
N PRO A 49 0.77 -8.48 -5.27
CA PRO A 49 1.46 -9.60 -5.90
C PRO A 49 2.19 -10.43 -4.85
N VAL A 50 2.18 -11.75 -5.04
CA VAL A 50 2.98 -12.70 -4.27
C VAL A 50 3.93 -13.46 -5.19
N LYS A 51 4.90 -14.18 -4.61
CA LYS A 51 5.86 -14.97 -5.38
C LYS A 51 5.16 -15.94 -6.33
N GLY A 52 5.72 -16.09 -7.54
CA GLY A 52 5.21 -17.01 -8.56
C GLY A 52 4.09 -16.45 -9.44
N GLY A 53 3.99 -15.12 -9.57
CA GLY A 53 3.04 -14.46 -10.48
C GLY A 53 1.58 -14.50 -10.03
N LYS A 54 1.32 -14.97 -8.81
CA LYS A 54 0.00 -14.95 -8.18
C LYS A 54 -0.22 -13.61 -7.48
N SER A 55 -1.47 -13.33 -7.12
CA SER A 55 -1.83 -12.22 -6.25
C SER A 55 -2.72 -12.71 -5.12
N GLU A 56 -2.63 -12.08 -3.96
CA GLU A 56 -3.52 -12.34 -2.84
C GLU A 56 -4.26 -11.06 -2.41
N ILE A 57 -5.35 -11.23 -1.67
CA ILE A 57 -6.07 -10.13 -1.03
C ILE A 57 -5.66 -10.09 0.43
N VAL A 58 -5.15 -8.94 0.87
CA VAL A 58 -4.81 -8.65 2.26
C VAL A 58 -5.77 -7.62 2.86
N LEU A 59 -5.92 -7.66 4.18
CA LEU A 59 -6.70 -6.71 4.98
C LEU A 59 -5.74 -6.02 5.96
N PRO A 60 -4.89 -5.10 5.47
CA PRO A 60 -3.82 -4.57 6.29
C PRO A 60 -4.38 -3.56 7.31
N PRO A 61 -3.75 -3.43 8.49
CA PRO A 61 -4.07 -2.33 9.38
C PRO A 61 -3.69 -1.01 8.73
N ARG A 62 -4.46 0.03 9.02
CA ARG A 62 -4.34 1.37 8.43
C ARG A 62 -2.91 1.94 8.35
N LEU A 63 -2.10 1.68 9.39
CA LEU A 63 -0.74 2.21 9.48
C LEU A 63 0.30 1.40 8.70
N SER A 64 -0.10 0.30 8.05
CA SER A 64 0.74 -0.54 7.20
C SER A 64 0.67 -0.17 5.71
N VAL A 65 -0.01 0.93 5.36
CA VAL A 65 -0.27 1.32 3.97
C VAL A 65 0.20 2.75 3.72
N HIS A 66 0.71 2.98 2.52
CA HIS A 66 1.14 4.27 1.99
C HIS A 66 0.55 4.53 0.61
N LEU A 67 0.59 5.77 0.16
CA LEU A 67 0.32 6.10 -1.25
C LEU A 67 1.49 5.68 -2.15
N ASP A 68 1.21 5.37 -3.42
CA ASP A 68 2.23 5.00 -4.41
C ASP A 68 3.06 6.19 -4.94
N ASP A 69 2.67 7.42 -4.58
CA ASP A 69 3.39 8.67 -4.82
C ASP A 69 4.31 9.05 -3.65
N LEU A 70 4.66 8.06 -2.84
CA LEU A 70 5.48 8.22 -1.64
C LEU A 70 6.72 9.07 -1.95
N ASP A 71 6.80 10.22 -1.28
CA ASP A 71 7.96 11.09 -1.32
C ASP A 71 9.19 10.27 -0.91
N PRO A 72 10.25 10.16 -1.74
CA PRO A 72 11.41 9.31 -1.46
C PRO A 72 12.12 9.63 -0.13
N ILE A 73 11.92 10.84 0.40
CA ILE A 73 12.47 11.26 1.71
C ILE A 73 11.49 11.06 2.87
N ALA A 74 10.26 10.61 2.61
CA ALA A 74 9.27 10.41 3.65
C ALA A 74 9.69 9.30 4.61
N ARG A 75 9.77 9.66 5.89
CA ARG A 75 10.06 8.71 6.97
C ARG A 75 8.75 8.16 7.52
N CYS A 76 8.45 6.90 7.22
CA CYS A 76 7.43 6.18 7.96
C CYS A 76 7.99 5.74 9.32
N TRP A 77 7.22 6.01 10.39
CA TRP A 77 7.54 5.64 11.77
C TRP A 77 7.83 4.14 11.96
N ARG A 78 7.31 3.28 11.08
CA ARG A 78 7.46 1.82 11.15
C ARG A 78 8.75 1.32 10.50
N CYS A 79 9.30 2.00 9.49
CA CYS A 79 10.24 1.32 8.60
C CYS A 79 11.46 2.12 8.13
N GLU A 80 11.56 3.43 8.36
CA GLU A 80 12.60 4.26 7.70
C GLU A 80 12.70 4.00 6.18
N ALA A 81 11.65 3.44 5.58
CA ALA A 81 11.76 2.70 4.34
C ALA A 81 12.11 3.64 3.20
N ARG A 82 13.26 3.38 2.58
CA ARG A 82 13.63 4.02 1.33
C ARG A 82 12.84 3.38 0.20
N VAL A 83 12.25 4.22 -0.64
CA VAL A 83 11.52 3.83 -1.86
C VAL A 83 12.51 3.39 -2.98
N ASP A 84 13.71 2.93 -2.62
CA ASP A 84 14.85 2.75 -3.55
C ASP A 84 14.66 1.56 -4.51
N GLY A 85 13.69 0.68 -4.25
CA GLY A 85 13.33 -0.45 -5.12
C GLY A 85 12.09 -0.24 -5.97
N PHE A 86 11.40 0.91 -5.85
CA PHE A 86 10.16 1.14 -6.58
C PHE A 86 10.44 1.65 -8.00
N VAL A 87 10.40 0.73 -8.95
CA VAL A 87 10.26 1.08 -10.37
C VAL A 87 8.76 1.18 -10.65
N ARG A 88 8.27 2.41 -10.87
CA ARG A 88 6.89 2.61 -11.38
C ARG A 88 6.68 1.71 -12.60
N PRO A 89 5.64 0.86 -12.64
CA PRO A 89 5.29 0.17 -13.87
C PRO A 89 5.00 1.25 -14.93
N MET A 90 5.77 1.27 -16.02
CA MET A 90 5.49 2.15 -17.15
C MET A 90 4.06 1.87 -17.59
N THR A 91 3.21 2.88 -17.49
CA THR A 91 1.83 2.78 -17.93
C THR A 91 1.86 2.97 -19.44
N THR A 92 1.86 1.88 -20.20
CA THR A 92 1.57 1.96 -21.63
C THR A 92 0.15 2.49 -21.77
N LYS A 93 0.03 3.63 -22.46
CA LYS A 93 -1.24 4.27 -22.81
C LYS A 93 -2.13 3.35 -23.62
#